data_AF-A0A2D6TZT8-F1
#
_entry.id   AF-A0A2D6TZT8-F1
#
_cell.length_a   1.000
_cell.length_b   1.000
_cell.length_c   1.000
_cell.angle_alpha   90.00
_cell.angle_beta   90.00
_cell.angle_gamma   90.00
#
_symmetry.space_group_name_H-M   'P 1'
#
loop_
_entity.id
_entity.type
_entity.pdbx_description
1 polymer ?
#
loop_
_entity_poly.entity_id
_entity_poly.type
_entity_poly.pdbx_seq_one_letter_code
_entity_poly.pdbx_strand_id
1 'polypeptide(L)' 'MKQKEVKMKGLEKTAMVLSALGAILLGLMTFNYDLIGSLVGANIVATIIYALVGLSGIWALVKVFK' A
#
# COMPACT_ATOMS: atom_id res chain seq x y z
N MET A 1 -15.58 19.37 -17.33
CA MET A 1 -15.23 18.09 -16.70
C MET A 1 -15.74 18.12 -15.27
N LYS A 2 -16.85 17.41 -14.98
CA LYS A 2 -17.39 17.35 -13.62
C LYS A 2 -16.40 16.54 -12.78
N GLN A 3 -15.63 17.22 -11.94
CA GLN A 3 -14.97 16.58 -10.81
C GLN A 3 -16.08 15.91 -10.00
N LYS A 4 -16.23 14.60 -10.15
CA LYS A 4 -16.97 13.81 -9.17
C LYS A 4 -16.21 14.01 -7.87
N GLU A 5 -16.78 14.76 -6.94
CA GLU A 5 -16.42 14.64 -5.54
C GLU A 5 -16.68 13.19 -5.15
N VAL A 6 -15.68 12.35 -5.36
CA VAL A 6 -15.65 11.01 -4.80
C VAL A 6 -15.51 11.25 -3.31
N LYS A 7 -16.62 11.20 -2.58
CA LYS A 7 -16.60 10.98 -1.13
C LYS A 7 -15.80 9.69 -0.93
N MET A 8 -14.49 9.84 -0.74
CA MET A 8 -13.60 8.71 -0.53
C MET A 8 -14.08 8.07 0.75
N LYS A 9 -14.69 6.88 0.65
CA LYS A 9 -15.01 6.10 1.83
C LYS A 9 -13.69 5.81 2.53
N GLY A 10 -13.68 5.79 3.87
CA GLY A 10 -12.43 5.61 4.63
C GLY A 10 -11.57 4.43 4.14
N LEU A 11 -12.23 3.38 3.63
CA LEU A 11 -11.61 2.22 3.00
C LEU A 11 -10.82 2.52 1.71
N GLU A 12 -11.29 3.43 0.86
CA GLU A 12 -10.57 3.84 -0.35
C GLU A 12 -9.33 4.65 -0.01
N LYS A 13 -9.42 5.47 1.05
CA LYS A 13 -8.28 6.25 1.54
C LYS A 13 -7.21 5.34 2.15
N THR A 14 -7.60 4.35 2.96
CA THR A 14 -6.65 3.36 3.47
C THR A 14 -6.05 2.52 2.35
N ALA A 15 -6.83 2.05 1.37
CA ALA A 15 -6.30 1.31 0.23
C ALA A 15 -5.29 2.13 -0.61
N MET A 16 -5.54 3.43 -0.78
CA MET A 16 -4.64 4.34 -1.48
C MET A 16 -3.33 4.56 -0.70
N VAL A 17 -3.43 4.87 0.60
CA VAL A 17 -2.25 5.03 1.46
C VAL A 17 -1.44 3.73 1.52
N LEU A 18 -2.12 2.59 1.64
CA LEU A 18 -1.49 1.29 1.76
C LEU A 18 -0.85 0.84 0.44
N SER A 19 -1.42 1.19 -0.71
CA SER A 19 -0.77 1.04 -2.02
C SER A 19 0.44 1.96 -2.18
N ALA A 20 0.35 3.22 -1.72
CA ALA A 20 1.47 4.15 -1.77
C ALA A 20 2.64 3.66 -0.91
N LEU A 21 2.36 3.10 0.28
CA LEU A 21 3.36 2.43 1.12
C LEU A 21 4.01 1.24 0.39
N GLY A 22 3.24 0.45 -0.38
CA GLY A 22 3.79 -0.62 -1.22
C GLY A 22 4.73 -0.13 -2.32
N ALA A 23 4.39 0.96 -2.99
CA ALA A 23 5.27 1.57 -4.00
C ALA A 23 6.57 2.11 -3.39
N ILE A 24 6.48 2.75 -2.21
CA ILE A 24 7.64 3.23 -1.47
C ILE A 24 8.55 2.06 -1.05
N LEU A 25 7.97 0.94 -0.61
CA LEU A 25 8.72 -0.26 -0.25
C LEU A 25 9.48 -0.85 -1.43
N LEU A 26 8.88 -0.93 -2.62
CA LEU A 26 9.61 -1.37 -3.83
C LEU A 26 10.74 -0.41 -4.20
N GLY A 27 10.53 0.90 -4.05
CA GLY A 27 11.59 1.91 -4.24
C GLY A 27 12.73 1.77 -3.24
N LEU A 28 12.42 1.47 -1.97
CA LEU A 28 13.43 1.23 -0.92
C LEU A 28 14.09 -0.14 -1.02
N MET A 29 13.42 -1.14 -1.58
CA MET A 29 13.99 -2.45 -1.86
C MET A 29 15.15 -2.35 -2.84
N THR A 30 15.12 -1.41 -3.80
CA THR A 30 16.29 -1.08 -4.66
C THR A 30 17.51 -0.63 -3.86
N PHE A 31 17.32 -0.07 -2.66
CA PHE A 31 18.39 0.32 -1.74
C PHE A 31 18.69 -0.75 -0.67
N ASN A 32 18.18 -1.98 -0.82
CA ASN A 32 18.26 -3.06 0.19
C ASN A 32 17.75 -2.64 1.58
N TYR A 33 16.83 -1.66 1.64
CA TYR A 33 16.32 -1.14 2.90
C TYR A 33 14.96 -1.75 3.22
N ASP A 34 14.89 -2.53 4.30
CA ASP A 34 13.65 -3.09 4.82
C ASP A 34 12.97 -2.07 5.74
N LEU A 35 12.07 -1.24 5.19
CA LEU A 35 11.39 -0.20 5.96
C LEU A 35 10.51 -0.79 7.07
N ILE A 36 9.77 -1.86 6.78
CA ILE A 36 8.90 -2.50 7.78
C ILE A 36 9.74 -3.22 8.83
N GLY A 37 10.77 -3.95 8.42
CA GLY A 37 11.73 -4.58 9.33
C GLY A 37 12.47 -3.56 10.20
N SER A 38 12.79 -2.38 9.67
CA SER A 38 13.41 -1.29 10.44
C SER A 38 12.46 -0.61 11.43
N LEU A 39 11.14 -0.62 11.17
CA LEU A 39 10.14 0.02 12.03
C LEU A 39 9.54 -0.92 13.08
N VAL A 40 9.33 -2.19 12.72
CA VAL A 40 8.57 -3.19 13.51
C VAL A 40 9.44 -4.40 13.89
N GLY A 41 10.61 -4.56 13.30
CA GLY A 41 11.45 -5.74 13.44
C GLY A 41 11.07 -6.85 12.45
N ALA A 42 12.03 -7.74 12.15
CA ALA A 42 11.85 -8.88 11.26
C ALA A 42 11.06 -10.02 11.93
N ASN A 43 9.78 -9.77 12.25
CA ASN A 43 8.88 -10.71 12.90
C ASN A 43 7.68 -11.03 12.00
N ILE A 44 6.89 -12.04 12.36
CA ILE A 44 5.69 -12.44 11.58
C ILE A 44 4.69 -11.30 11.33
N VAL A 45 4.69 -10.29 12.21
CA VAL A 45 3.92 -9.05 12.05
C VAL A 45 4.34 -8.28 10.79
N ALA A 46 5.64 -8.23 10.47
CA ALA A 46 6.14 -7.59 9.26
C ALA A 46 5.59 -8.28 8.00
N THR A 47 5.59 -9.62 7.98
CA THR A 47 5.03 -10.41 6.86
C THR A 47 3.55 -10.13 6.65
N ILE A 48 2.78 -10.00 7.73
CA ILE A 48 1.35 -9.66 7.65
C ILE A 48 1.16 -8.25 7.06
N ILE A 49 1.98 -7.28 7.47
CA ILE A 49 1.94 -5.92 6.93
C ILE A 49 2.28 -5.92 5.43
N TYR A 50 3.35 -6.61 5.03
CA TYR A 50 3.72 -6.77 3.63
C TYR A 50 2.59 -7.40 2.78
N ALA A 51 1.92 -8.42 3.31
CA ALA A 51 0.78 -9.05 2.64
C ALA A 51 -0.42 -8.09 2.49
N LEU A 52 -0.75 -7.32 3.53
CA LEU A 52 -1.83 -6.32 3.50
C LEU A 52 -1.52 -5.17 2.53
N VAL A 53 -0.25 -4.74 2.47
CA VAL A 53 0.26 -3.78 1.51
C VAL A 53 0.10 -4.29 0.08
N GLY A 54 0.57 -5.52 -0.20
CA GLY A 54 0.45 -6.14 -1.53
C GLY A 54 -1.01 -6.30 -1.98
N LEU A 55 -1.88 -6.81 -1.09
CA LEU A 55 -3.31 -6.97 -1.35
C LEU A 55 -4.00 -5.64 -1.68
N SER A 56 -3.60 -4.56 -0.99
CA SER A 56 -4.14 -3.22 -1.24
C SER A 56 -3.69 -2.67 -2.60
N GLY A 57 -2.44 -2.90 -2.98
CA GLY A 57 -1.92 -2.60 -4.32
C GLY A 57 -2.70 -3.29 -5.43
N ILE A 58 -3.01 -4.58 -5.25
CA ILE A 58 -3.83 -5.36 -6.20
C ILE A 58 -5.24 -4.76 -6.32
N TRP A 59 -5.87 -4.40 -5.20
CA TRP A 59 -7.20 -3.79 -5.22
C TRP A 59 -7.21 -2.42 -5.92
N ALA A 60 -6.18 -1.60 -5.70
CA ALA A 60 -6.02 -0.34 -6.41
C ALA A 60 -5.85 -0.53 -7.92
N LEU A 61 -5.06 -1.53 -8.35
CA LEU A 61 -4.91 -1.93 -9.75
C LEU A 61 -6.26 -2.35 -10.37
N VAL A 62 -7.00 -3.23 -9.71
CA VAL A 62 -8.33 -3.68 -10.17
C VAL A 62 -9.30 -2.50 -10.34
N LYS A 63 -9.20 -1.48 -9.49
CA LYS A 63 -10.03 -0.28 -9.56
C LYS A 63 -9.64 0.67 -10.70
N VAL A 64 -8.37 0.69 -11.11
CA VAL A 64 -7.91 1.50 -12.25
C VAL A 64 -8.32 0.87 -13.58
N PHE A 65 -8.31 -0.47 -13.66
CA PHE A 65 -8.63 -1.21 -14.88
C PHE A 65 -10.13 -1.53 -15.06
N LYS A 66 -11.02 -1.02 -14.19
CA LYS A 66 -12.47 -1.26 -14.21
C LYS A 66 -13.24 0.04 -14.18
#